data_AF-A0A963CTZ1-F1
#
_entry.id   AF-A0A963CTZ1-F1
#
_cell.length_a   1.000
_cell.length_b   1.000
_cell.length_c   1.000
_cell.angle_alpha   90.00
_cell.angle_beta   90.00
_cell.angle_gamma   90.00
#
_symmetry.space_group_name_H-M   'P 1'
#
loop_
_entity.id
_entity.type
_entity.pdbx_description
1 polymer ?
#
loop_
_entity_poly.entity_id
_entity_poly.type
_entity_poly.pdbx_seq_one_letter_code
_entity_poly.pdbx_strand_id
1 'polypeptide(L)'
;MSRMLTAKDNQPTAMNRRDPQTGGLVQVMPGRDEYAVPPQGTYGRFKLTGISDTFEMVSPKYGLQTKARLEFQILKVQDTESKYLEGRRFTGLYTWTVGQKSNLGALLGALRGQPIQPGENVNPDDFIDTEFVTTTTLAHSADGSKSYADVSAGSIATNKTVLSKWLTTPKQPELAPAGGGEEELDDPFAVDDSDL
;
A
#
# COMPACT_ATOMS: atom_id res chain seq x y z
N MET A 1 -23.05 -9.21 1.56
CA MET A 1 -23.78 -8.24 2.42
C MET A 1 -22.91 -7.00 2.56
N SER A 2 -23.33 -5.86 2.00
CA SER A 2 -22.59 -4.59 2.13
C SER A 2 -22.86 -4.02 3.54
N ARG A 3 -21.81 -3.89 4.36
CA ARG A 3 -21.90 -3.29 5.69
C ARG A 3 -21.44 -1.85 5.57
N MET A 4 -22.39 -0.93 5.67
CA MET A 4 -22.17 0.51 5.60
C MET A 4 -21.41 0.95 6.86
N LEU A 5 -20.13 1.31 6.74
CA LEU A 5 -19.36 1.94 7.81
C LEU A 5 -19.44 3.46 7.65
N THR A 6 -20.03 4.16 8.62
CA THR A 6 -19.89 5.61 8.70
C THR A 6 -18.53 5.88 9.35
N ALA A 7 -17.58 6.46 8.62
CA ALA A 7 -16.39 7.03 9.22
C ALA A 7 -16.80 8.24 10.08
N LYS A 8 -17.19 8.00 11.34
CA LYS A 8 -17.25 9.08 12.33
C LYS A 8 -15.82 9.53 12.57
N ASP A 9 -15.55 10.82 12.28
CA ASP A 9 -14.27 11.46 12.53
C ASP A 9 -13.79 11.06 13.96
N ASN A 10 -12.59 10.47 14.07
CA ASN A 10 -11.91 9.94 15.27
C ASN A 10 -12.14 8.48 15.72
N GLN A 11 -12.94 7.64 15.05
CA GLN A 11 -12.94 6.20 15.37
C GLN A 11 -11.91 5.44 14.52
N PRO A 12 -11.07 4.56 15.13
CA PRO A 12 -10.16 3.71 14.36
C PRO A 12 -10.97 2.87 13.35
N THR A 13 -10.52 2.85 12.10
CA THR A 13 -11.14 2.02 11.07
C THR A 13 -10.58 0.60 11.21
N ALA A 14 -11.46 -0.40 11.34
CA ALA A 14 -11.03 -1.79 11.36
C ALA A 14 -10.34 -2.16 10.04
N MET A 15 -9.25 -2.91 10.12
CA MET A 15 -8.43 -3.31 8.98
C MET A 15 -8.43 -4.83 8.86
N ASN A 16 -8.62 -5.35 7.65
CA ASN A 16 -8.37 -6.75 7.35
C ASN A 16 -6.87 -6.91 7.09
N ARG A 17 -6.16 -7.62 7.97
CA ARG A 17 -4.74 -7.96 7.82
C ARG A 17 -4.60 -9.46 7.56
N ARG A 18 -3.48 -9.87 6.96
CA ARG A 18 -3.18 -11.30 6.82
C ARG A 18 -2.65 -11.87 8.12
N ASP A 19 -3.20 -12.99 8.54
CA ASP A 19 -2.60 -13.84 9.55
C ASP A 19 -1.31 -14.45 8.98
N PRO A 20 -0.14 -14.20 9.60
CA PRO A 20 1.14 -14.74 9.12
C PRO A 20 1.21 -16.26 9.09
N GLN A 21 0.47 -16.94 9.98
CA GLN A 21 0.49 -18.40 10.13
C GLN A 21 -0.45 -19.07 9.14
N THR A 22 -1.67 -18.57 9.02
CA THR A 22 -2.73 -19.23 8.24
C THR A 22 -2.91 -18.63 6.85
N GLY A 23 -2.51 -17.38 6.65
CA GLY A 23 -2.87 -16.61 5.47
C GLY A 23 -4.36 -16.24 5.41
N GLY A 24 -5.13 -16.49 6.47
CA GLY A 24 -6.49 -15.98 6.55
C GLY A 24 -6.50 -14.45 6.69
N LEU A 25 -7.57 -13.80 6.24
CA LEU A 25 -7.83 -12.41 6.60
C LEU A 25 -8.44 -12.36 8.00
N VAL A 26 -7.83 -11.57 8.87
CA VAL A 26 -8.32 -11.27 10.21
C VAL A 26 -8.61 -9.80 10.34
N GLN A 27 -9.79 -9.46 10.85
CA GLN A 27 -10.14 -8.08 11.13
C GLN A 27 -9.51 -7.65 12.45
N VAL A 28 -8.72 -6.59 12.41
CA VAL A 28 -8.06 -6.01 13.58
C VAL A 28 -8.52 -4.56 13.76
N MET A 29 -8.58 -4.13 15.02
CA MET A 29 -8.77 -2.72 15.34
C MET A 29 -7.40 -2.10 15.62
N PRO A 30 -6.90 -1.18 14.78
CA PRO A 30 -5.59 -0.57 14.98
C PRO A 30 -5.52 0.17 16.32
N GLY A 31 -4.43 -0.01 17.05
CA GLY A 31 -4.10 0.80 18.21
C GLY A 31 -3.91 2.27 17.85
N ARG A 32 -4.24 3.18 18.77
CA ARG A 32 -4.12 4.63 18.57
C ARG A 32 -2.69 5.05 18.20
N ASP A 33 -1.70 4.37 18.77
CA ASP A 33 -0.29 4.68 18.59
C ASP A 33 0.38 3.86 17.48
N GLU A 34 -0.37 3.13 16.64
CA GLU A 34 0.23 2.41 15.49
C GLU A 34 0.50 3.34 14.31
N TYR A 35 -0.29 4.41 14.18
CA TYR A 35 -0.24 5.27 13.00
C TYR A 35 0.68 6.48 13.17
N ALA A 36 1.36 6.84 12.09
CA ALA A 36 2.10 8.07 11.94
C ALA A 36 1.66 8.76 10.63
N VAL A 37 1.96 10.05 10.52
CA VAL A 37 1.79 10.79 9.26
C VAL A 37 3.19 11.03 8.70
N PRO A 38 3.65 10.24 7.72
CA PRO A 38 4.95 10.50 7.11
C PRO A 38 4.93 11.84 6.36
N PRO A 39 6.04 12.61 6.34
CA PRO A 39 6.19 13.76 5.46
C PRO A 39 5.93 13.38 4.00
N GLN A 40 5.50 14.35 3.19
CA GLN A 40 5.42 14.14 1.75
C GLN A 40 6.83 13.94 1.18
N GLY A 41 6.98 13.00 0.25
CA GLY A 41 8.25 12.75 -0.42
C GLY A 41 9.21 11.82 0.34
N THR A 42 8.84 11.32 1.52
CA THR A 42 9.61 10.29 2.23
C THR A 42 9.78 9.08 1.32
N TYR A 43 11.03 8.84 0.90
CA TYR A 43 11.40 7.69 0.10
C TYR A 43 11.77 6.51 1.01
N GLY A 44 11.26 5.33 0.69
CA GLY A 44 11.46 4.17 1.53
C GLY A 44 10.89 2.87 0.97
N ARG A 45 11.09 1.81 1.74
CA ARG A 45 10.45 0.51 1.56
C ARG A 45 9.19 0.46 2.41
N PHE A 46 8.08 0.07 1.80
CA PHE A 46 6.77 -0.01 2.42
C PHE A 46 6.18 -1.41 2.22
N LYS A 47 5.21 -1.76 3.06
CA LYS A 47 4.42 -2.99 2.95
C LYS A 47 2.95 -2.68 3.02
N LEU A 48 2.15 -3.18 2.08
CA LEU A 48 0.69 -3.16 2.20
C LEU A 48 0.28 -4.18 3.27
N THR A 49 -0.11 -3.73 4.46
CA THR A 49 -0.37 -4.62 5.61
C THR A 49 -1.85 -4.88 5.85
N GLY A 50 -2.75 -4.04 5.32
CA GLY A 50 -4.18 -4.30 5.44
C GLY A 50 -5.06 -3.41 4.59
N ILE A 51 -6.32 -3.83 4.48
CA ILE A 51 -7.37 -3.13 3.73
C ILE A 51 -8.63 -3.09 4.60
N SER A 52 -9.26 -1.92 4.75
CA SER A 52 -10.49 -1.81 5.52
C SER A 52 -11.67 -2.41 4.76
N ASP A 53 -12.74 -2.71 5.48
CA ASP A 53 -14.05 -2.86 4.82
C ASP A 53 -14.40 -1.58 4.05
N THR A 54 -15.21 -1.74 3.02
CA THR A 54 -15.64 -0.61 2.20
C THR A 54 -16.64 0.27 2.96
N PHE A 55 -16.61 1.56 2.66
CA PHE A 55 -17.55 2.53 3.20
C PHE A 55 -17.93 3.56 2.15
N GLU A 56 -19.07 4.20 2.36
CA GLU A 56 -19.52 5.25 1.46
C GLU A 56 -19.08 6.61 1.96
N MET A 57 -18.59 7.44 1.02
CA MET A 57 -18.21 8.81 1.29
C MET A 57 -18.79 9.72 0.20
N VAL A 58 -19.44 10.80 0.62
CA VAL A 58 -20.01 11.79 -0.30
C VAL A 58 -18.89 12.71 -0.79
N SER A 59 -18.65 12.73 -2.10
CA SER A 59 -17.81 13.71 -2.77
C SER A 59 -18.68 14.83 -3.36
N PRO A 60 -18.39 16.11 -3.10
CA PRO A 60 -19.12 17.21 -3.74
C PRO A 60 -19.05 17.18 -5.27
N LYS A 61 -17.98 16.63 -5.84
CA LYS A 61 -17.70 16.61 -7.28
C LYS A 61 -18.23 15.37 -8.00
N TYR A 62 -18.27 14.23 -7.31
CA TYR A 62 -18.53 12.92 -7.92
C TYR A 62 -19.70 12.16 -7.28
N GLY A 63 -20.40 12.76 -6.32
CA GLY A 63 -21.49 12.12 -5.60
C GLY A 63 -21.01 11.07 -4.59
N LEU A 64 -21.88 10.10 -4.31
CA LEU A 64 -21.58 8.99 -3.40
C LEU A 64 -20.51 8.07 -3.99
N GLN A 65 -19.42 7.86 -3.27
CA GLN A 65 -18.33 6.97 -3.70
C GLN A 65 -18.08 5.89 -2.66
N THR A 66 -17.91 4.65 -3.13
CA THR A 66 -17.41 3.55 -2.30
C THR A 66 -15.90 3.70 -2.14
N LYS A 67 -15.43 3.74 -0.90
CA LYS A 67 -14.03 3.92 -0.51
C LYS A 67 -13.55 2.76 0.36
N ALA A 68 -12.24 2.59 0.44
CA ALA A 68 -11.56 1.75 1.41
C ALA A 68 -10.26 2.44 1.86
N ARG A 69 -9.77 2.10 3.05
CA ARG A 69 -8.43 2.47 3.49
C ARG A 69 -7.46 1.34 3.17
N LEU A 70 -6.32 1.69 2.60
CA LEU A 70 -5.17 0.80 2.50
C LEU A 70 -4.19 1.21 3.60
N GLU A 71 -3.70 0.24 4.35
CA GLU A 71 -2.72 0.43 5.41
C GLU A 71 -1.33 0.03 4.93
N PHE A 72 -0.39 0.93 5.11
CA PHE A 72 1.00 0.74 4.73
C PHE A 72 1.87 0.78 5.97
N GLN A 73 2.72 -0.23 6.14
CA GLN A 73 3.82 -0.19 7.11
C GLN A 73 5.06 0.37 6.44
N ILE A 74 5.75 1.28 7.14
CA ILE A 74 7.04 1.83 6.74
C ILE A 74 8.10 0.84 7.23
N LEU A 75 8.71 0.09 6.32
CA LEU A 75 9.72 -0.92 6.68
C LEU A 75 11.10 -0.28 6.86
N LYS A 76 11.45 0.63 5.96
CA LYS A 76 12.75 1.33 5.95
C LYS A 76 12.60 2.67 5.26
N VAL A 77 13.30 3.69 5.72
CA VAL A 77 13.36 5.00 5.06
C VAL A 77 14.80 5.34 4.69
N GLN A 78 14.99 6.13 3.63
CA GLN A 78 16.32 6.59 3.23
C GLN A 78 16.85 7.67 4.18
N ASP A 79 15.99 8.60 4.59
CA ASP A 79 16.41 9.79 5.31
C ASP A 79 16.57 9.52 6.81
N THR A 80 17.75 9.85 7.35
CA THR A 80 18.05 9.64 8.78
C THR A 80 17.08 10.37 9.71
N GLU A 81 16.64 11.58 9.32
CA GLU A 81 15.66 12.36 10.09
C GLU A 81 14.29 11.70 10.17
N SER A 82 13.96 10.82 9.22
CA SER A 82 12.68 10.10 9.17
C SER A 82 12.74 8.71 9.80
N LYS A 83 13.89 8.25 10.32
CA LYS A 83 14.05 6.88 10.87
C LYS A 83 13.06 6.54 11.99
N TYR A 84 12.57 7.53 12.74
CA TYR A 84 11.53 7.34 13.76
C TYR A 84 10.20 6.80 13.18
N LEU A 85 10.02 6.85 11.86
CA LEU A 85 8.86 6.32 11.14
C LEU A 85 8.97 4.82 10.86
N GLU A 86 10.15 4.20 10.96
CA GLU A 86 10.32 2.77 10.70
C GLU A 86 9.50 1.93 11.69
N GLY A 87 8.81 0.91 11.17
CA GLY A 87 7.84 0.11 11.91
C GLY A 87 6.47 0.77 12.12
N ARG A 88 6.33 2.09 11.89
CA ARG A 88 5.04 2.79 11.96
C ARG A 88 4.18 2.45 10.75
N ARG A 89 2.87 2.67 10.90
CA ARG A 89 1.90 2.50 9.81
C ARG A 89 1.26 3.84 9.43
N PHE A 90 0.69 3.91 8.25
CA PHE A 90 -0.21 5.00 7.85
C PHE A 90 -1.29 4.45 6.91
N THR A 91 -2.33 5.22 6.65
CA THR A 91 -3.42 4.78 5.77
C THR A 91 -3.68 5.75 4.63
N GLY A 92 -3.71 5.25 3.40
CA GLY A 92 -4.19 5.98 2.23
C GLY A 92 -5.67 5.69 1.95
N LEU A 93 -6.36 6.64 1.32
CA LEU A 93 -7.79 6.55 1.02
C LEU A 93 -8.04 6.27 -0.48
N TYR A 94 -8.62 5.13 -0.79
CA TYR A 94 -8.81 4.64 -2.15
C TYR A 94 -10.28 4.52 -2.53
N THR A 95 -10.57 4.69 -3.82
CA THR A 95 -11.89 4.34 -4.36
C THR A 95 -11.93 2.84 -4.58
N TRP A 96 -12.98 2.18 -4.08
CA TRP A 96 -13.17 0.73 -4.24
C TRP A 96 -13.65 0.41 -5.65
N THR A 97 -12.77 0.61 -6.61
CA THR A 97 -12.95 0.33 -8.02
C THR A 97 -11.59 -0.07 -8.55
N VAL A 98 -11.46 -1.28 -9.08
CA VAL A 98 -10.20 -1.77 -9.65
C VAL A 98 -10.33 -1.69 -11.16
N GLY A 99 -9.67 -0.71 -11.78
CA GLY A 99 -9.69 -0.51 -13.22
C GLY A 99 -8.58 0.44 -13.66
N GLN A 100 -8.30 0.49 -14.97
CA GLN A 100 -7.14 1.20 -15.51
C GLN A 100 -7.05 2.69 -15.11
N LYS A 101 -8.20 3.34 -14.88
CA LYS A 101 -8.29 4.78 -14.53
C LYS A 101 -8.51 5.04 -13.05
N SER A 102 -8.63 4.02 -12.21
CA SER A 102 -8.85 4.21 -10.77
C SER A 102 -7.53 4.32 -10.03
N ASN A 103 -7.51 5.05 -8.92
CA ASN A 103 -6.31 5.16 -8.09
C ASN A 103 -5.89 3.81 -7.50
N LEU A 104 -6.86 2.97 -7.12
CA LEU A 104 -6.59 1.60 -6.66
C LEU A 104 -6.02 0.74 -7.80
N GLY A 105 -6.58 0.82 -9.01
CA GLY A 105 -6.05 0.07 -10.15
C GLY A 105 -4.67 0.53 -10.58
N ALA A 106 -4.37 1.83 -10.50
CA ALA A 106 -3.04 2.37 -10.73
C ALA A 106 -2.02 1.83 -9.72
N LEU A 107 -2.37 1.80 -8.43
CA LEU A 107 -1.53 1.23 -7.39
C LEU A 107 -1.27 -0.28 -7.63
N LEU A 108 -2.33 -1.08 -7.74
CA LEU A 108 -2.20 -2.53 -7.90
C LEU A 108 -1.47 -2.89 -9.18
N GLY A 109 -1.72 -2.15 -10.27
CA GLY A 109 -1.01 -2.30 -11.54
C GLY A 109 0.48 -1.95 -11.43
N ALA A 110 0.82 -0.91 -10.68
CA ALA A 110 2.22 -0.55 -10.41
C ALA A 110 2.92 -1.60 -9.53
N LEU A 111 2.26 -2.12 -8.49
CA LEU A 111 2.82 -3.17 -7.63
C LEU A 111 3.21 -4.43 -8.43
N ARG A 112 2.35 -4.87 -9.34
CA ARG A 112 2.64 -6.03 -10.21
C ARG A 112 3.49 -5.72 -11.44
N GLY A 113 3.81 -4.45 -11.69
CA GLY A 113 4.59 -4.01 -12.85
C GLY A 113 3.85 -4.06 -14.19
N GLN A 114 2.52 -4.22 -14.20
CA GLN A 114 1.70 -4.22 -15.42
C GLN A 114 0.35 -3.55 -15.17
N PRO A 115 -0.17 -2.69 -16.07
CA PRO A 115 -1.47 -2.05 -15.89
C PRO A 115 -2.63 -3.05 -15.76
N ILE A 116 -3.62 -2.72 -14.94
CA ILE A 116 -4.88 -3.49 -14.81
C ILE A 116 -5.66 -3.46 -16.12
N GLN A 117 -5.99 -4.63 -16.65
CA GLN A 117 -6.75 -4.74 -17.91
C GLN A 117 -8.25 -4.64 -17.66
N PRO A 118 -9.05 -4.13 -18.62
CA PRO A 118 -10.49 -4.15 -18.53
C PRO A 118 -11.03 -5.58 -18.37
N GLY A 119 -11.93 -5.81 -17.41
CA GLY A 119 -12.54 -7.12 -17.15
C GLY A 119 -11.65 -8.10 -16.39
N GLU A 120 -10.44 -7.71 -16.02
CA GLU A 120 -9.56 -8.53 -15.18
C GLU A 120 -10.14 -8.68 -13.76
N ASN A 121 -10.20 -9.92 -13.27
CA ASN A 121 -10.62 -10.17 -11.90
C ASN A 121 -9.41 -10.05 -10.97
N VAL A 122 -9.31 -8.93 -10.26
CA VAL A 122 -8.22 -8.63 -9.33
C VAL A 122 -8.81 -8.43 -7.95
N ASN A 123 -8.38 -9.27 -7.01
CA ASN A 123 -8.73 -9.12 -5.60
C ASN A 123 -7.69 -8.22 -4.90
N PRO A 124 -8.03 -7.02 -4.39
CA PRO A 124 -7.07 -6.17 -3.67
C PRO A 124 -6.47 -6.84 -2.44
N ASP A 125 -7.23 -7.71 -1.75
CA ASP A 125 -6.77 -8.38 -0.53
C ASP A 125 -5.61 -9.34 -0.78
N ASP A 126 -5.47 -9.84 -2.01
CA ASP A 126 -4.37 -10.70 -2.43
C ASP A 126 -3.02 -9.97 -2.44
N PHE A 127 -3.03 -8.63 -2.48
CA PHE A 127 -1.81 -7.81 -2.44
C PHE A 127 -1.36 -7.50 -1.01
N ILE A 128 -2.14 -7.84 0.02
CA ILE A 128 -1.69 -7.73 1.42
C ILE A 128 -0.46 -8.60 1.59
N ASP A 129 0.55 -8.06 2.27
CA ASP A 129 1.95 -8.53 2.39
C ASP A 129 2.88 -8.16 1.23
N THR A 130 2.43 -7.44 0.21
CA THR A 130 3.32 -6.93 -0.85
C THR A 130 4.25 -5.86 -0.30
N GLU A 131 5.54 -6.01 -0.54
CA GLU A 131 6.59 -5.06 -0.16
C GLU A 131 7.12 -4.34 -1.40
N PHE A 132 7.30 -3.02 -1.33
CA PHE A 132 7.65 -2.22 -2.48
C PHE A 132 8.40 -0.96 -2.07
N VAL A 133 9.15 -0.38 -3.01
CA VAL A 133 9.90 0.87 -2.79
C VAL A 133 9.21 1.99 -3.57
N THR A 134 8.93 3.11 -2.90
CA THR A 134 8.31 4.30 -3.50
C THR A 134 8.55 5.54 -2.64
N THR A 135 7.88 6.65 -2.95
CA THR A 135 7.76 7.84 -2.13
C THR A 135 6.35 7.97 -1.55
N THR A 136 6.25 8.60 -0.38
CA THR A 136 4.96 9.05 0.16
C THR A 136 4.45 10.28 -0.60
N THR A 137 3.13 10.41 -0.68
CA THR A 137 2.44 11.56 -1.27
C THR A 137 1.30 12.00 -0.35
N LEU A 138 0.64 13.11 -0.70
CA LEU A 138 -0.58 13.56 -0.05
C LEU A 138 -1.74 13.46 -1.04
N ALA A 139 -2.75 12.68 -0.67
CA ALA A 139 -4.02 12.65 -1.35
C ALA A 139 -4.94 13.70 -0.72
N HIS A 140 -5.43 14.64 -1.51
CA HIS A 140 -6.39 15.63 -1.03
C HIS A 140 -7.83 15.12 -1.23
N SER A 141 -8.72 15.48 -0.30
CA SER A 141 -10.15 15.33 -0.51
C SER A 141 -10.61 16.19 -1.70
N ALA A 142 -11.75 15.84 -2.30
CA ALA A 142 -12.23 16.51 -3.51
C ALA A 142 -12.50 18.02 -3.32
N ASP A 143 -12.74 18.45 -2.09
CA ASP A 143 -12.93 19.83 -1.66
C ASP A 143 -11.64 20.49 -1.13
N GLY A 144 -10.52 19.77 -1.11
CA GLY A 144 -9.22 20.24 -0.59
C GLY A 144 -9.14 20.42 0.92
N SER A 145 -10.21 20.15 1.66
CA SER A 145 -10.30 20.41 3.11
C SER A 145 -9.52 19.42 3.98
N LYS A 146 -9.28 18.20 3.47
CA LYS A 146 -8.56 17.13 4.16
C LYS A 146 -7.42 16.61 3.27
N SER A 147 -6.28 16.31 3.89
CA SER A 147 -5.16 15.65 3.23
C SER A 147 -4.87 14.34 3.95
N TYR A 148 -4.64 13.28 3.18
CA TYR A 148 -4.35 11.94 3.67
C TYR A 148 -2.98 11.53 3.16
N ALA A 149 -2.15 10.98 4.05
CA ALA A 149 -0.90 10.35 3.64
C ALA A 149 -1.20 9.19 2.69
N ASP A 150 -0.41 9.06 1.63
CA ASP A 150 -0.56 8.00 0.64
C ASP A 150 0.80 7.63 0.06
N VAL A 151 0.83 6.67 -0.86
CA VAL A 151 2.02 6.28 -1.63
C VAL A 151 1.91 6.71 -3.09
N SER A 152 3.03 7.08 -3.70
CA SER A 152 3.09 7.41 -5.12
C SER A 152 3.10 6.15 -5.97
N ALA A 153 1.96 5.79 -6.58
CA ALA A 153 1.91 4.65 -7.50
C ALA A 153 2.87 4.82 -8.70
N GLY A 154 3.04 6.05 -9.19
CA GLY A 154 3.94 6.36 -10.31
C GLY A 154 5.44 6.32 -9.98
N SER A 155 5.80 6.26 -8.69
CA SER A 155 7.18 6.19 -8.22
C SER A 155 7.58 4.81 -7.70
N ILE A 156 6.70 3.81 -7.86
CA ILE A 156 7.00 2.43 -7.44
C ILE A 156 8.13 1.87 -8.31
N ALA A 157 9.22 1.46 -7.66
CA ALA A 157 10.32 0.75 -8.30
C ALA A 157 9.92 -0.73 -8.46
N THR A 158 9.37 -1.07 -9.62
CA THR A 158 8.81 -2.41 -9.91
C THR A 158 9.82 -3.55 -9.73
N ASN A 159 11.10 -3.31 -10.02
CA ASN A 159 12.19 -4.27 -9.83
C ASN A 159 12.58 -4.49 -8.36
N LYS A 160 12.08 -3.66 -7.44
CA LYS A 160 12.30 -3.78 -5.98
C LYS A 160 11.02 -4.19 -5.23
N THR A 161 9.97 -4.55 -5.98
CA THR A 161 8.70 -5.01 -5.43
C THR A 161 8.72 -6.53 -5.24
N VAL A 162 8.42 -6.96 -4.02
CA VAL A 162 8.20 -8.36 -3.66
C VAL A 162 6.70 -8.56 -3.49
N LEU A 163 6.07 -9.20 -4.46
CA LEU A 163 4.64 -9.47 -4.43
C LEU A 163 4.28 -10.41 -3.27
N SER A 164 3.09 -10.18 -2.71
CA SER A 164 2.51 -11.09 -1.73
C SER A 164 2.51 -12.53 -2.27
N LYS A 165 2.98 -13.47 -1.43
CA LYS A 165 2.96 -14.91 -1.75
C LYS A 165 1.57 -15.48 -2.00
N TRP A 166 0.54 -14.69 -1.68
CA TRP A 166 -0.86 -15.06 -1.75
C TRP A 166 -1.57 -14.51 -2.98
N LEU A 167 -0.85 -13.81 -3.85
CA LEU A 167 -1.39 -13.30 -5.09
C LEU A 167 -1.78 -14.45 -6.02
N THR A 168 -3.08 -14.57 -6.32
CA THR A 168 -3.65 -15.70 -7.07
C THR A 168 -3.71 -15.48 -8.59
N THR A 169 -3.40 -14.29 -9.10
CA THR A 169 -3.56 -13.89 -10.52
C THR A 169 -2.35 -13.14 -11.05
N PRO A 170 -2.08 -13.26 -12.36
CA PRO A 170 -0.84 -13.89 -12.81
C PRO A 170 0.39 -13.29 -12.11
N LYS A 171 1.13 -14.17 -11.43
CA LYS A 171 2.49 -13.91 -10.95
C LYS A 171 3.26 -13.22 -12.08
N GLN A 172 4.12 -12.25 -11.75
CA GLN A 172 5.11 -11.76 -12.72
C GLN A 172 5.71 -12.97 -13.43
N PRO A 173 5.96 -12.93 -14.75
CA PRO A 173 6.81 -13.93 -15.36
C PRO A 173 8.08 -14.00 -14.50
N GLU A 174 8.49 -15.20 -14.07
CA GLU A 174 9.75 -15.39 -13.38
C GLU A 174 10.79 -14.61 -14.19
N LEU A 175 11.40 -13.59 -13.56
CA LEU A 175 12.61 -13.00 -14.12
C LEU A 175 13.58 -14.17 -14.18
N ALA A 176 13.78 -14.70 -15.39
CA ALA A 176 14.72 -15.80 -15.61
C ALA A 176 16.02 -15.40 -14.93
N PRO A 177 16.58 -16.26 -14.05
CA PRO A 177 17.80 -15.90 -13.34
C PRO A 177 18.85 -15.56 -14.39
N ALA A 178 19.25 -14.29 -14.45
CA ALA A 178 20.53 -13.95 -15.04
C ALA A 178 21.53 -14.72 -14.17
N GLY A 179 22.17 -15.72 -14.76
CA GLY A 179 22.73 -16.83 -14.01
C GLY A 179 23.68 -16.43 -12.88
N GLY A 180 23.58 -17.20 -11.80
CA GLY A 180 24.66 -17.40 -10.84
C GLY A 180 24.54 -16.62 -9.54
N GLY A 181 24.44 -17.36 -8.43
CA GLY A 181 24.73 -16.83 -7.10
C GLY A 181 23.49 -16.69 -6.23
N GLU A 182 23.61 -17.20 -5.01
CA GLU A 182 22.74 -16.84 -3.89
C GLU A 182 22.94 -15.34 -3.61
N GLU A 183 22.26 -14.48 -4.36
CA GLU A 183 22.24 -13.05 -4.08
C GLU A 183 21.26 -12.82 -2.92
N GLU A 184 21.83 -12.66 -1.73
CA GLU A 184 21.26 -11.91 -0.64
C GLU A 184 20.51 -10.70 -1.24
N LEU A 185 19.21 -10.58 -0.97
CA LEU A 185 18.37 -9.50 -1.53
C LEU A 185 19.05 -8.15 -1.26
N ASP A 186 19.72 -7.60 -2.27
CA ASP A 186 20.52 -6.37 -2.15
C ASP A 186 19.69 -5.28 -1.48
N ASP A 187 20.09 -4.93 -0.26
CA ASP A 187 19.49 -3.83 0.48
C ASP A 187 19.82 -2.55 -0.29
N PRO A 188 18.83 -1.86 -0.89
CA PRO A 188 19.09 -0.68 -1.70
C PRO A 188 19.54 0.54 -0.87
N PHE A 189 19.72 0.35 0.43
CA PHE A 189 20.23 1.31 1.39
C PHE A 189 21.42 0.76 2.18
N ALA A 190 22.09 -0.29 1.70
CA ALA A 190 23.40 -0.64 2.20
C ALA A 190 24.32 0.58 1.98
N VAL A 191 24.78 1.15 3.09
CA VAL A 191 25.84 2.15 3.03
C VAL A 191 27.10 1.36 2.72
N ASP A 192 27.79 1.74 1.65
CA ASP A 192 29.10 1.18 1.34
C ASP A 192 30.03 1.59 2.50
N ASP A 193 30.18 0.72 3.51
CA ASP A 193 31.13 0.88 4.62
C ASP A 193 32.58 0.68 4.14
N SER A 194 32.82 0.78 2.83
CA SER A 194 34.15 0.94 2.24
C SER A 194 34.49 2.41 2.10
N ASP A 195 34.50 3.15 3.20
CA ASP A 195 35.48 4.22 3.38
C ASP A 195 35.68 4.49 4.88
N LEU A 196 36.93 4.25 5.27
CA LEU A 196 37.58 4.60 6.52
C LEU A 196 37.43 6.09 6.87
#